data_AF-A0A7C5M590-F1
#
_entry.id   AF-A0A7C5M590-F1
#
_cell.length_a   1.000
_cell.length_b   1.000
_cell.length_c   1.000
_cell.angle_alpha   90.00
_cell.angle_beta   90.00
_cell.angle_gamma   90.00
#
_symmetry.space_group_name_H-M   'P 1'
#
loop_
_entity.id
_entity.type
_entity.pdbx_description
1 polymer ?
#
loop_
_entity_poly.entity_id
_entity_poly.type
_entity_poly.pdbx_seq_one_letter_code
_entity_poly.pdbx_strand_id
1 'polypeptide(L)'
;MPRRAYSLILLAWLCFLCRAGWHAALLPLWEGFDEWAHVAYLQRLASGQGLPLPGQTRVSREVQASLSLTPMPAAPLSTPHYTHGQYWRLPPAERTELRRRLMSTPRQWALEEDPVGELNYEAQQPPFYYLTLAPFERAFASLPLPERVLALRLVGVLLASLAVPLTCAAVHAATGSVPAAAAGAALVAAMPLPAMTAARVGNDALSMVLFAALLWVLARAGPQGGFRHALAAGVLLGAGLLTKAYFLTAIPALATIYGWRLLHHSGRRAVAAAQAAILFGTAGLISFWWYWRNLRLTGSWSGLQQTAGQSSSLADLLPQALHVDWLRFAEISFRTHLWIGHWSFLQLRAWIYGVFAVLYLAACAGLLLLWLRRRKHRQTTGWRGLGAAALICGWFWLGLAYHEVTFARLGLSSSAGWYAVAIISAEAVLLAAGWSALDRGRLWLLAAATALFALVDLYATNFLLVPYYTGLITYGPSGRLASFHLSQLANGGAALFFGRAGGGVLPLPLNLALWCLHAAATVALPFVAVRAAKTNPH
;
A
#
# COMPACT_ATOMS: atom_id res chain seq x y z
N MET A 1 9.93 -16.78 -21.62
CA MET A 1 9.33 -17.73 -20.65
C MET A 1 8.44 -18.71 -21.41
N PRO A 2 8.21 -19.95 -20.92
CA PRO A 2 7.26 -20.87 -21.55
C PRO A 2 5.82 -20.31 -21.52
N ARG A 3 5.01 -20.59 -22.56
CA ARG A 3 3.61 -20.09 -22.70
C ARG A 3 2.76 -20.29 -21.44
N ARG A 4 2.93 -21.45 -20.77
CA ARG A 4 2.21 -21.79 -19.52
C ARG A 4 2.49 -20.82 -18.37
N ALA A 5 3.70 -20.29 -18.26
CA ALA A 5 4.04 -19.35 -17.20
C ALA A 5 3.36 -17.99 -17.41
N TYR A 6 3.28 -17.52 -18.65
CA TYR A 6 2.55 -16.29 -18.97
C TYR A 6 1.06 -16.42 -18.62
N SER A 7 0.44 -17.57 -18.87
CA SER A 7 -0.95 -17.83 -18.48
C SER A 7 -1.14 -17.79 -16.96
N LEU A 8 -0.21 -18.33 -16.17
CA LEU A 8 -0.27 -18.29 -14.70
C LEU A 8 -0.10 -16.86 -14.17
N ILE A 9 0.79 -16.07 -14.75
CA ILE A 9 1.01 -14.67 -14.37
C ILE A 9 -0.21 -13.82 -14.72
N LEU A 10 -0.76 -14.00 -15.92
CA LEU A 10 -1.99 -13.33 -16.35
C LEU A 10 -3.14 -13.67 -15.40
N LEU A 11 -3.29 -14.95 -15.03
CA LEU A 11 -4.32 -15.36 -14.07
C LEU A 11 -4.11 -14.71 -12.69
N ALA A 12 -2.89 -14.69 -12.15
CA ALA A 12 -2.61 -14.01 -10.88
C ALA A 12 -2.92 -12.51 -10.94
N TRP A 13 -2.61 -11.85 -12.06
CA TRP A 13 -2.90 -10.43 -12.28
C TRP A 13 -4.41 -10.16 -12.38
N LEU A 14 -5.16 -10.97 -13.13
CA LEU A 14 -6.62 -10.87 -13.21
C LEU A 14 -7.27 -11.15 -11.84
N CYS A 15 -6.76 -12.12 -11.09
CA CYS A 15 -7.24 -12.39 -9.73
C CYS A 15 -7.03 -11.18 -8.81
N PHE A 16 -5.87 -10.51 -8.89
CA PHE A 16 -5.63 -9.29 -8.15
C PHE A 16 -6.62 -8.19 -8.52
N LEU A 17 -6.90 -7.98 -9.81
CA LEU A 17 -7.87 -6.99 -10.28
C LEU A 17 -9.27 -7.27 -9.73
N CYS A 18 -9.75 -8.52 -9.80
CA CYS A 18 -11.04 -8.90 -9.23
C CYS A 18 -11.08 -8.66 -7.71
N ARG A 19 -10.03 -9.05 -6.99
CA ARG A 19 -9.95 -8.86 -5.53
C ARG A 19 -9.96 -7.38 -5.16
N ALA A 20 -9.05 -6.59 -5.73
CA ALA A 20 -8.91 -5.17 -5.46
C ALA A 20 -10.14 -4.37 -5.93
N GLY A 21 -10.78 -4.78 -7.04
CA GLY A 21 -12.04 -4.21 -7.51
C GLY A 21 -13.19 -4.42 -6.52
N TRP A 22 -13.31 -5.61 -5.91
CA TRP A 22 -14.27 -5.82 -4.82
C TRP A 22 -13.94 -4.98 -3.59
N HIS A 23 -12.67 -4.92 -3.17
CA HIS A 23 -12.27 -4.05 -2.05
C HIS A 23 -12.64 -2.57 -2.33
N ALA A 24 -12.44 -2.07 -3.56
CA ALA A 24 -12.80 -0.71 -3.95
C ALA A 24 -14.31 -0.44 -3.87
N ALA A 25 -15.11 -1.42 -4.31
CA ALA A 25 -16.57 -1.38 -4.27
C ALA A 25 -17.15 -1.59 -2.86
N LEU A 26 -16.48 -2.37 -2.02
CA LEU A 26 -16.89 -2.67 -0.66
C LEU A 26 -16.68 -1.48 0.28
N LEU A 27 -15.58 -0.75 0.09
CA LEU A 27 -15.12 0.29 1.00
C LEU A 27 -16.13 1.47 1.03
N PRO A 28 -16.71 1.83 2.18
CA PRO A 28 -17.54 3.02 2.29
C PRO A 28 -16.77 4.29 1.90
N LEU A 29 -17.50 5.35 1.53
CA LEU A 29 -16.89 6.65 1.25
C LEU A 29 -16.11 7.12 2.49
N TRP A 30 -14.84 7.50 2.28
CA TRP A 30 -13.91 7.97 3.31
C TRP A 30 -13.46 6.94 4.35
N GLU A 31 -13.68 5.65 4.13
CA GLU A 31 -13.10 4.61 4.98
C GLU A 31 -11.62 4.30 4.61
N GLY A 32 -11.16 4.72 3.42
CA GLY A 32 -9.74 4.70 3.09
C GLY A 32 -8.98 5.75 3.92
N PHE A 33 -7.76 5.41 4.38
CA PHE A 33 -6.95 6.35 5.18
C PHE A 33 -6.77 7.67 4.45
N ASP A 34 -7.16 8.75 5.12
CA ASP A 34 -7.01 10.14 4.68
C ASP A 34 -7.57 10.39 3.27
N GLU A 35 -8.47 9.53 2.80
CA GLU A 35 -8.92 9.49 1.41
C GLU A 35 -9.68 10.76 1.01
N TRP A 36 -10.45 11.33 1.95
CA TRP A 36 -11.13 12.61 1.77
C TRP A 36 -10.14 13.74 1.47
N ALA A 37 -8.99 13.78 2.15
CA ALA A 37 -7.95 14.78 1.95
C ALA A 37 -7.20 14.55 0.63
N HIS A 38 -6.95 13.28 0.26
CA HIS A 38 -6.40 12.92 -1.04
C HIS A 38 -7.31 13.34 -2.21
N VAL A 39 -8.63 13.13 -2.08
CA VAL A 39 -9.61 13.57 -3.09
C VAL A 39 -9.68 15.09 -3.16
N ALA A 40 -9.66 15.79 -2.02
CA ALA A 40 -9.63 17.26 -2.02
C ALA A 40 -8.37 17.82 -2.70
N TYR A 41 -7.19 17.21 -2.48
CA TYR A 41 -5.98 17.57 -3.22
C TYR A 41 -6.21 17.37 -4.72
N LEU A 42 -6.69 16.19 -5.12
CA LEU A 42 -6.94 15.87 -6.52
C LEU A 42 -7.90 16.86 -7.19
N GLN A 43 -8.99 17.23 -6.53
CA GLN A 43 -9.96 18.22 -7.02
C GLN A 43 -9.31 19.58 -7.27
N ARG A 44 -8.47 20.05 -6.35
CA ARG A 44 -7.72 21.32 -6.50
C ARG A 44 -6.79 21.30 -7.71
N LEU A 45 -6.08 20.21 -7.93
CA LEU A 45 -5.20 20.09 -9.11
C LEU A 45 -6.01 19.99 -10.40
N ALA A 46 -7.10 19.22 -10.39
CA ALA A 46 -7.99 19.05 -11.52
C ALA A 46 -8.69 20.38 -11.91
N SER A 47 -8.97 21.25 -10.94
CA SER A 47 -9.57 22.57 -11.15
C SER A 47 -8.58 23.65 -11.63
N GLY A 48 -7.28 23.34 -11.68
CA GLY A 48 -6.25 24.29 -12.10
C GLY A 48 -5.83 25.29 -11.03
N GLN A 49 -6.26 25.11 -9.77
CA GLN A 49 -5.91 25.97 -8.64
C GLN A 49 -4.48 25.78 -8.10
N GLY A 50 -3.70 24.90 -8.74
CA GLY A 50 -2.30 24.64 -8.40
C GLY A 50 -2.11 23.76 -7.17
N LEU A 51 -0.87 23.72 -6.68
CA LEU A 51 -0.50 22.88 -5.54
C LEU A 51 -1.10 23.41 -4.23
N PRO A 52 -1.59 22.54 -3.33
CA PRO A 52 -2.04 22.95 -2.01
C PRO A 52 -0.87 23.46 -1.17
N LEU A 53 -1.16 24.40 -0.28
CA LEU A 53 -0.21 24.96 0.68
C LEU A 53 -0.39 24.26 2.04
N PRO A 54 0.64 23.57 2.56
CA PRO A 54 0.59 22.94 3.88
C PRO A 54 0.19 23.94 4.97
N GLY A 55 -0.70 23.53 5.88
CA GLY A 55 -1.21 24.37 6.96
C GLY A 55 -2.14 25.52 6.55
N GLN A 56 -2.45 25.69 5.25
CA GLN A 56 -3.27 26.80 4.75
C GLN A 56 -4.43 26.33 3.88
N THR A 57 -4.16 25.47 2.90
CA THR A 57 -5.20 24.97 1.99
C THR A 57 -6.20 24.10 2.74
N ARG A 58 -7.48 24.41 2.56
CA ARG A 58 -8.62 23.64 3.09
C ARG A 58 -9.16 22.69 2.04
N VAL A 59 -9.98 21.74 2.47
CA VAL A 59 -10.68 20.86 1.55
C VAL A 59 -11.76 21.59 0.76
N SER A 60 -12.22 20.97 -0.33
CA SER A 60 -13.33 21.52 -1.10
C SER A 60 -14.62 21.51 -0.29
N ARG A 61 -15.54 22.41 -0.61
CA ARG A 61 -16.89 22.46 -0.02
C ARG A 61 -17.65 21.14 -0.19
N GLU A 62 -17.41 20.45 -1.29
CA GLU A 62 -18.04 19.15 -1.56
C GLU A 62 -17.53 18.06 -0.62
N VAL A 63 -16.21 17.96 -0.45
CA VAL A 63 -15.61 17.03 0.52
C VAL A 63 -16.06 17.39 1.92
N GLN A 64 -15.98 18.67 2.31
CA GLN A 64 -16.39 19.15 3.62
C GLN A 64 -17.84 18.76 3.95
N ALA A 65 -18.78 19.02 3.04
CA ALA A 65 -20.19 18.67 3.24
C ALA A 65 -20.37 17.15 3.42
N SER A 66 -19.66 16.35 2.62
CA SER A 66 -19.80 14.90 2.62
C SER A 66 -19.40 14.21 3.93
N LEU A 67 -18.46 14.78 4.70
CA LEU A 67 -17.96 14.22 5.96
C LEU A 67 -19.09 14.01 7.00
N SER A 68 -20.13 14.86 6.96
CA SER A 68 -21.29 14.77 7.86
C SER A 68 -22.43 13.89 7.32
N LEU A 69 -22.35 13.44 6.07
CA LEU A 69 -23.44 12.75 5.35
C LEU A 69 -23.21 11.24 5.17
N THR A 70 -22.00 10.76 5.43
CA THR A 70 -21.60 9.35 5.30
C THR A 70 -21.14 8.81 6.66
N PRO A 71 -21.28 7.50 6.94
CA PRO A 71 -20.58 6.90 8.07
C PRO A 71 -19.06 7.03 7.90
N MET A 72 -18.40 7.42 8.98
CA MET A 72 -16.94 7.59 9.07
C MET A 72 -16.36 6.62 10.11
N PRO A 73 -15.05 6.34 10.07
CA PRO A 73 -14.36 5.84 11.26
C PRO A 73 -14.38 6.90 12.38
N ALA A 74 -13.96 6.52 13.58
CA ALA A 74 -13.81 7.47 14.70
C ALA A 74 -12.58 8.37 14.48
N ALA A 75 -12.67 9.25 13.49
CA ALA A 75 -11.60 10.13 13.05
C ALA A 75 -11.55 11.40 13.90
N PRO A 76 -10.36 11.93 14.22
CA PRO A 76 -10.21 13.16 15.01
C PRO A 76 -10.42 14.41 14.13
N LEU A 77 -11.61 14.52 13.51
CA LEU A 77 -12.01 15.66 12.70
C LEU A 77 -12.79 16.67 13.55
N SER A 78 -12.67 17.96 13.22
CA SER A 78 -13.50 19.01 13.86
C SER A 78 -14.96 18.96 13.39
N THR A 79 -15.17 18.42 12.20
CA THR A 79 -16.48 18.27 11.56
C THR A 79 -17.29 17.19 12.27
N PRO A 80 -18.51 17.50 12.75
CA PRO A 80 -19.41 16.51 13.31
C PRO A 80 -19.76 15.43 12.27
N HIS A 81 -19.58 14.17 12.66
CA HIS A 81 -19.83 13.03 11.79
C HIS A 81 -20.37 11.84 12.58
N TYR A 82 -21.03 10.92 11.88
CA TYR A 82 -21.49 9.67 12.45
C TYR A 82 -20.42 8.60 12.28
N THR A 83 -20.06 7.91 13.37
CA THR A 83 -19.34 6.64 13.25
C THR A 83 -20.21 5.60 12.55
N HIS A 84 -19.62 4.56 11.93
CA HIS A 84 -20.38 3.44 11.36
C HIS A 84 -21.48 2.91 12.30
N GLY A 85 -21.14 2.66 13.58
CA GLY A 85 -22.11 2.18 14.57
C GLY A 85 -23.21 3.18 14.94
N GLN A 86 -22.95 4.49 14.92
CA GLN A 86 -23.97 5.51 15.11
C GLN A 86 -24.88 5.61 13.88
N TYR A 87 -24.29 5.65 12.69
CA TYR A 87 -25.02 5.76 11.43
C TYR A 87 -26.04 4.63 11.27
N TRP A 88 -25.66 3.38 11.53
CA TRP A 88 -26.56 2.23 11.40
C TRP A 88 -27.67 2.17 12.46
N ARG A 89 -27.57 2.96 13.55
CA ARG A 89 -28.64 3.12 14.55
C ARG A 89 -29.67 4.19 14.18
N LEU A 90 -29.38 5.04 13.20
CA LEU A 90 -30.33 6.05 12.74
C LEU A 90 -31.58 5.40 12.10
N PRO A 91 -32.76 6.01 12.23
CA PRO A 91 -33.96 5.58 11.53
C PRO A 91 -33.71 5.44 10.01
N PRO A 92 -34.34 4.45 9.32
CA PRO A 92 -34.17 4.27 7.87
C PRO A 92 -34.47 5.53 7.04
N ALA A 93 -35.46 6.32 7.43
CA ALA A 93 -35.81 7.56 6.73
C ALA A 93 -34.68 8.59 6.80
N GLU A 94 -34.05 8.77 7.97
CA GLU A 94 -32.93 9.70 8.14
C GLU A 94 -31.70 9.28 7.34
N ARG A 95 -31.36 7.97 7.33
CA ARG A 95 -30.26 7.47 6.49
C ARG A 95 -30.52 7.69 5.00
N THR A 96 -31.78 7.51 4.56
CA THR A 96 -32.19 7.75 3.18
C THR A 96 -32.04 9.23 2.82
N GLU A 97 -32.40 10.12 3.74
CA GLU A 97 -32.26 11.57 3.58
C GLU A 97 -30.79 12.00 3.51
N LEU A 98 -29.93 11.52 4.42
CA LEU A 98 -28.48 11.78 4.40
C LEU A 98 -27.87 11.33 3.06
N ARG A 99 -28.24 10.14 2.59
CA ARG A 99 -27.81 9.62 1.30
C ARG A 99 -28.30 10.49 0.14
N ARG A 100 -29.57 10.89 0.14
CA ARG A 100 -30.13 11.77 -0.88
C ARG A 100 -29.35 13.08 -0.96
N ARG A 101 -29.08 13.71 0.20
CA ARG A 101 -28.28 14.94 0.31
C ARG A 101 -26.87 14.73 -0.26
N LEU A 102 -26.20 13.64 0.10
CA LEU A 102 -24.86 13.30 -0.39
C LEU A 102 -24.84 13.21 -1.92
N MET A 103 -25.79 12.47 -2.51
CA MET A 103 -25.90 12.29 -3.96
C MET A 103 -26.28 13.58 -4.71
N SER A 104 -26.97 14.51 -4.04
CA SER A 104 -27.39 15.80 -4.60
C SER A 104 -26.43 16.96 -4.31
N THR A 105 -25.27 16.70 -3.67
CA THR A 105 -24.28 17.75 -3.38
C THR A 105 -23.89 18.48 -4.68
N PRO A 106 -23.91 19.82 -4.74
CA PRO A 106 -23.58 20.54 -5.97
C PRO A 106 -22.17 20.25 -6.45
N ARG A 107 -22.03 19.77 -7.68
CA ARG A 107 -20.72 19.35 -8.24
C ARG A 107 -19.71 20.48 -8.35
N GLN A 108 -20.18 21.71 -8.54
CA GLN A 108 -19.33 22.91 -8.59
C GLN A 108 -18.59 23.16 -7.27
N TRP A 109 -19.09 22.64 -6.15
CA TRP A 109 -18.42 22.74 -4.84
C TRP A 109 -17.09 21.98 -4.80
N ALA A 110 -16.84 21.05 -5.73
CA ALA A 110 -15.53 20.42 -5.89
C ALA A 110 -14.44 21.44 -6.28
N LEU A 111 -14.83 22.56 -6.89
CA LEU A 111 -13.94 23.61 -7.38
C LEU A 111 -13.76 24.74 -6.36
N GLU A 112 -14.46 24.72 -5.24
CA GLU A 112 -14.48 25.78 -4.24
C GLU A 112 -13.86 25.25 -2.94
N GLU A 113 -12.82 25.91 -2.43
CA GLU A 113 -12.34 25.64 -1.07
C GLU A 113 -13.41 26.04 -0.05
N ASP A 114 -13.58 25.24 1.01
CA ASP A 114 -14.43 25.62 2.12
C ASP A 114 -13.66 26.56 3.06
N PRO A 115 -14.13 27.81 3.30
CA PRO A 115 -13.41 28.77 4.14
C PRO A 115 -13.24 28.33 5.60
N VAL A 116 -14.14 27.48 6.11
CA VAL A 116 -14.18 27.01 7.49
C VAL A 116 -14.04 25.50 7.62
N GLY A 117 -13.89 24.78 6.51
CA GLY A 117 -13.74 23.32 6.47
C GLY A 117 -12.38 22.82 6.94
N GLU A 118 -12.22 21.50 7.01
CA GLU A 118 -10.99 20.87 7.46
C GLU A 118 -9.76 21.33 6.66
N LEU A 119 -8.62 21.48 7.35
CA LEU A 119 -7.35 21.68 6.66
C LEU A 119 -7.00 20.42 5.86
N ASN A 120 -6.49 20.62 4.65
CA ASN A 120 -6.01 19.50 3.86
C ASN A 120 -4.64 19.05 4.38
N TYR A 121 -4.65 18.12 5.32
CA TYR A 121 -3.43 17.56 5.89
C TYR A 121 -2.53 16.87 4.84
N GLU A 122 -3.12 16.31 3.77
CA GLU A 122 -2.38 15.69 2.67
C GLU A 122 -1.70 16.69 1.72
N ALA A 123 -1.82 18.00 1.97
CA ALA A 123 -1.08 19.05 1.26
C ALA A 123 0.45 18.91 1.36
N GLN A 124 0.94 18.17 2.36
CA GLN A 124 2.35 17.82 2.52
C GLN A 124 2.85 16.79 1.50
N GLN A 125 1.95 16.05 0.84
CA GLN A 125 2.35 14.98 -0.05
C GLN A 125 2.90 15.52 -1.37
N PRO A 126 3.95 14.89 -1.92
CA PRO A 126 4.41 15.18 -3.26
C PRO A 126 3.34 14.95 -4.36
N PRO A 127 3.39 15.69 -5.49
CA PRO A 127 2.24 15.82 -6.39
C PRO A 127 2.07 14.72 -7.45
N PHE A 128 3.04 13.84 -7.67
CA PHE A 128 3.06 12.98 -8.86
C PHE A 128 1.84 12.06 -8.97
N TYR A 129 1.42 11.44 -7.87
CA TYR A 129 0.21 10.63 -7.84
C TYR A 129 -1.03 11.44 -8.25
N TYR A 130 -1.22 12.62 -7.68
CA TYR A 130 -2.38 13.44 -7.97
C TYR A 130 -2.37 13.98 -9.40
N LEU A 131 -1.19 14.33 -9.93
CA LEU A 131 -1.03 14.71 -11.33
C LEU A 131 -1.40 13.56 -12.28
N THR A 132 -1.08 12.30 -11.93
CA THR A 132 -1.50 11.14 -12.72
C THR A 132 -3.01 10.91 -12.69
N LEU A 133 -3.69 11.23 -11.58
CA LEU A 133 -5.14 11.05 -11.45
C LEU A 133 -5.96 12.26 -11.91
N ALA A 134 -5.39 13.46 -12.00
CA ALA A 134 -6.13 14.69 -12.31
C ALA A 134 -6.90 14.66 -13.65
N PRO A 135 -6.40 14.03 -14.74
CA PRO A 135 -7.21 13.86 -15.95
C PRO A 135 -8.47 13.01 -15.73
N PHE A 136 -8.39 11.99 -14.87
CA PHE A 136 -9.52 11.12 -14.55
C PHE A 136 -10.54 11.82 -13.66
N GLU A 137 -10.08 12.61 -12.67
CA GLU A 137 -10.98 13.46 -11.89
C GLU A 137 -11.79 14.41 -12.77
N ARG A 138 -11.14 15.04 -13.77
CA ARG A 138 -11.84 15.88 -14.77
C ARG A 138 -12.82 15.07 -15.61
N ALA A 139 -12.42 13.89 -16.08
CA ALA A 139 -13.28 13.02 -16.89
C ALA A 139 -14.52 12.54 -16.12
N PHE A 140 -14.42 12.38 -14.80
CA PHE A 140 -15.49 11.92 -13.93
C PHE A 140 -16.22 13.04 -13.19
N ALA A 141 -15.94 14.32 -13.48
CA ALA A 141 -16.51 15.47 -12.78
C ALA A 141 -18.05 15.56 -12.84
N SER A 142 -18.67 14.88 -13.82
CA SER A 142 -20.12 14.79 -13.94
C SER A 142 -20.76 13.71 -13.06
N LEU A 143 -20.00 12.82 -12.44
CA LEU A 143 -20.51 11.79 -11.53
C LEU A 143 -20.77 12.38 -10.13
N PRO A 144 -21.80 11.91 -9.40
CA PRO A 144 -21.93 12.16 -7.97
C PRO A 144 -20.67 11.73 -7.21
N LEU A 145 -20.35 12.42 -6.10
CA LEU A 145 -19.12 12.20 -5.34
C LEU A 145 -18.84 10.71 -5.01
N PRO A 146 -19.79 9.91 -4.46
CA PRO A 146 -19.50 8.50 -4.16
C PRO A 146 -19.13 7.66 -5.40
N GLU A 147 -19.82 7.89 -6.52
CA GLU A 147 -19.56 7.20 -7.80
C GLU A 147 -18.22 7.63 -8.40
N ARG A 148 -17.91 8.92 -8.32
CA ARG A 148 -16.61 9.47 -8.76
C ARG A 148 -15.45 8.91 -7.96
N VAL A 149 -15.56 8.85 -6.63
CA VAL A 149 -14.53 8.25 -5.77
C VAL A 149 -14.35 6.77 -6.09
N LEU A 150 -15.44 6.02 -6.31
CA LEU A 150 -15.34 4.63 -6.77
C LEU A 150 -14.61 4.51 -8.12
N ALA A 151 -14.93 5.37 -9.09
CA ALA A 151 -14.24 5.38 -10.38
C ALA A 151 -12.74 5.68 -10.24
N LEU A 152 -12.36 6.64 -9.40
CA LEU A 152 -10.96 6.94 -9.09
C LEU A 152 -10.25 5.78 -8.39
N ARG A 153 -10.92 5.10 -7.45
CA ARG A 153 -10.39 3.88 -6.81
C ARG A 153 -10.12 2.81 -7.86
N LEU A 154 -11.01 2.60 -8.83
CA LEU A 154 -10.81 1.63 -9.91
C LEU A 154 -9.63 2.00 -10.82
N VAL A 155 -9.40 3.29 -11.10
CA VAL A 155 -8.17 3.76 -11.78
C VAL A 155 -6.93 3.45 -10.93
N GLY A 156 -7.01 3.69 -9.62
CA GLY A 156 -5.98 3.32 -8.65
C GLY A 156 -5.69 1.81 -8.63
N VAL A 157 -6.72 0.98 -8.70
CA VAL A 157 -6.61 -0.48 -8.80
C VAL A 157 -5.88 -0.89 -10.07
N LEU A 158 -6.23 -0.32 -11.22
CA LEU A 158 -5.54 -0.60 -12.49
C LEU A 158 -4.05 -0.23 -12.41
N LEU A 159 -3.74 0.94 -11.85
CA LEU A 159 -2.37 1.39 -11.66
C LEU A 159 -1.60 0.45 -10.71
N ALA A 160 -2.13 0.22 -9.51
CA ALA A 160 -1.53 -0.63 -8.48
C ALA A 160 -1.34 -2.08 -8.94
N SER A 161 -2.21 -2.57 -9.83
CA SER A 161 -2.14 -3.95 -10.34
C SER A 161 -0.83 -4.26 -11.07
N LEU A 162 -0.12 -3.23 -11.59
CA LEU A 162 1.20 -3.37 -12.19
C LEU A 162 2.26 -3.92 -11.22
N ALA A 163 2.04 -3.79 -9.90
CA ALA A 163 2.91 -4.39 -8.90
C ALA A 163 2.99 -5.92 -9.04
N VAL A 164 1.93 -6.60 -9.50
CA VAL A 164 1.92 -8.06 -9.68
C VAL A 164 2.88 -8.53 -10.79
N PRO A 165 2.78 -8.07 -12.05
CA PRO A 165 3.74 -8.44 -13.09
C PRO A 165 5.15 -7.90 -12.80
N LEU A 166 5.31 -6.74 -12.15
CA LEU A 166 6.62 -6.23 -11.73
C LEU A 166 7.26 -7.12 -10.65
N THR A 167 6.48 -7.62 -9.69
CA THR A 167 6.95 -8.60 -8.71
C THR A 167 7.40 -9.87 -9.41
N CYS A 168 6.61 -10.39 -10.36
CA CYS A 168 7.01 -11.54 -11.17
C CYS A 168 8.37 -11.28 -11.85
N ALA A 169 8.53 -10.12 -12.48
CA ALA A 169 9.75 -9.76 -13.17
C ALA A 169 10.95 -9.63 -12.22
N ALA A 170 10.75 -9.05 -11.03
CA ALA A 170 11.77 -8.92 -10.00
C ALA A 170 12.19 -10.28 -9.41
N VAL A 171 11.23 -11.15 -9.08
CA VAL A 171 11.50 -12.52 -8.59
C VAL A 171 12.22 -13.33 -9.66
N HIS A 172 11.81 -13.24 -10.93
CA HIS A 172 12.50 -13.92 -12.02
C HIS A 172 13.94 -13.41 -12.17
N ALA A 173 14.14 -12.08 -12.14
CA ALA A 173 15.48 -11.50 -12.23
C ALA A 173 16.38 -11.89 -11.05
N ALA A 174 15.82 -12.02 -9.84
CA ALA A 174 16.57 -12.40 -8.65
C ALA A 174 16.89 -13.91 -8.57
N THR A 175 15.98 -14.77 -9.03
CA THR A 175 16.07 -16.23 -8.82
C THR A 175 16.40 -17.02 -10.08
N GLY A 176 16.18 -16.45 -11.27
CA GLY A 176 16.21 -17.17 -12.55
C GLY A 176 15.05 -18.14 -12.77
N SER A 177 14.20 -18.37 -11.76
CA SER A 177 13.15 -19.39 -11.79
C SER A 177 11.81 -18.79 -12.24
N VAL A 178 11.29 -19.32 -13.36
CA VAL A 178 9.96 -18.95 -13.86
C VAL A 178 8.84 -19.46 -12.92
N PRO A 179 8.90 -20.70 -12.39
CA PRO A 179 7.97 -21.15 -11.36
C PRO A 179 7.96 -20.25 -10.12
N ALA A 180 9.14 -19.87 -9.59
CA ALA A 180 9.22 -19.00 -8.42
C ALA A 180 8.62 -17.62 -8.71
N ALA A 181 8.81 -17.09 -9.93
CA ALA A 181 8.25 -15.82 -10.36
C ALA A 181 6.71 -15.84 -10.41
N ALA A 182 6.11 -16.88 -11.00
CA ALA A 182 4.66 -17.05 -11.02
C ALA A 182 4.09 -17.23 -9.61
N ALA A 183 4.78 -18.00 -8.76
CA ALA A 183 4.39 -18.22 -7.37
C ALA A 183 4.48 -16.92 -6.55
N GLY A 184 5.56 -16.14 -6.69
CA GLY A 184 5.73 -14.84 -6.02
C GLY A 184 4.69 -13.80 -6.47
N ALA A 185 4.30 -13.82 -7.74
CA ALA A 185 3.20 -13.01 -8.25
C ALA A 185 1.87 -13.40 -7.59
N ALA A 186 1.58 -14.71 -7.50
CA ALA A 186 0.39 -15.21 -6.82
C ALA A 186 0.38 -14.87 -5.32
N LEU A 187 1.54 -14.87 -4.66
CA LEU A 187 1.68 -14.48 -3.26
C LEU A 187 1.29 -13.01 -3.04
N VAL A 188 1.90 -12.07 -3.77
CA VAL A 188 1.54 -10.64 -3.67
C VAL A 188 0.08 -10.42 -4.07
N ALA A 189 -0.37 -11.13 -5.11
CA ALA A 189 -1.75 -11.08 -5.55
C ALA A 189 -2.74 -11.69 -4.56
N ALA A 190 -2.30 -12.44 -3.52
CA ALA A 190 -3.10 -13.04 -2.45
C ALA A 190 -3.03 -12.26 -1.12
N MET A 191 -1.95 -11.52 -0.89
CA MET A 191 -1.82 -10.65 0.29
C MET A 191 -2.98 -9.64 0.36
N PRO A 192 -3.60 -9.40 1.53
CA PRO A 192 -4.69 -8.43 1.67
C PRO A 192 -4.24 -6.98 1.49
N LEU A 193 -3.13 -6.59 2.12
CA LEU A 193 -2.71 -5.19 2.21
C LEU A 193 -2.49 -4.52 0.84
N PRO A 194 -1.89 -5.16 -0.19
CA PRO A 194 -1.82 -4.60 -1.54
C PRO A 194 -3.20 -4.32 -2.17
N ALA A 195 -4.17 -5.23 -2.02
CA ALA A 195 -5.52 -5.05 -2.57
C ALA A 195 -6.28 -3.94 -1.83
N MET A 196 -6.18 -3.91 -0.50
CA MET A 196 -6.78 -2.87 0.35
C MET A 196 -6.19 -1.48 0.05
N THR A 197 -4.89 -1.42 -0.25
CA THR A 197 -4.17 -0.17 -0.60
C THR A 197 -4.55 0.31 -1.99
N ALA A 198 -4.68 -0.59 -2.95
CA ALA A 198 -5.14 -0.30 -4.30
C ALA A 198 -6.60 0.22 -4.34
N ALA A 199 -7.41 -0.21 -3.37
CA ALA A 199 -8.84 0.07 -3.27
C ALA A 199 -9.21 1.46 -2.73
N ARG A 200 -8.24 2.31 -2.37
CA ARG A 200 -8.48 3.68 -1.90
C ARG A 200 -7.78 4.72 -2.76
N VAL A 201 -8.31 5.94 -2.81
CA VAL A 201 -7.62 7.07 -3.43
C VAL A 201 -6.50 7.52 -2.50
N GLY A 202 -5.25 7.14 -2.83
CA GLY A 202 -4.07 7.53 -2.07
C GLY A 202 -2.76 7.22 -2.80
N ASN A 203 -1.71 7.97 -2.47
CA ASN A 203 -0.41 7.90 -3.15
C ASN A 203 0.40 6.62 -2.90
N ASP A 204 -0.04 5.77 -1.98
CA ASP A 204 0.58 4.46 -1.70
C ASP A 204 0.44 3.49 -2.89
N ALA A 205 -0.66 3.56 -3.65
CA ALA A 205 -0.90 2.72 -4.82
C ALA A 205 0.21 2.87 -5.88
N LEU A 206 0.53 4.13 -6.24
CA LEU A 206 1.61 4.42 -7.19
C LEU A 206 2.99 4.11 -6.59
N SER A 207 3.18 4.38 -5.31
CA SER A 207 4.45 4.12 -4.63
C SER A 207 4.85 2.65 -4.67
N MET A 208 3.91 1.74 -4.42
CA MET A 208 4.11 0.29 -4.49
C MET A 208 4.63 -0.11 -5.89
N VAL A 209 4.05 0.44 -6.95
CA VAL A 209 4.46 0.18 -8.34
C VAL A 209 5.88 0.70 -8.61
N LEU A 210 6.20 1.92 -8.15
CA LEU A 210 7.50 2.54 -8.36
C LEU A 210 8.63 1.81 -7.62
N PHE A 211 8.40 1.35 -6.40
CA PHE A 211 9.36 0.49 -5.68
C PHE A 211 9.51 -0.89 -6.34
N ALA A 212 8.41 -1.51 -6.79
CA ALA A 212 8.46 -2.76 -7.53
C ALA A 212 9.27 -2.63 -8.84
N ALA A 213 9.07 -1.54 -9.58
CA ALA A 213 9.83 -1.22 -10.78
C ALA A 213 11.31 -0.95 -10.48
N LEU A 214 11.60 -0.20 -9.41
CA LEU A 214 12.98 0.08 -8.97
C LEU A 214 13.70 -1.22 -8.61
N LEU A 215 13.06 -2.09 -7.83
CA LEU A 215 13.59 -3.40 -7.50
C LEU A 215 13.85 -4.24 -8.76
N TRP A 216 12.91 -4.26 -9.70
CA TRP A 216 13.09 -5.00 -10.95
C TRP A 216 14.30 -4.48 -11.76
N VAL A 217 14.45 -3.17 -11.90
CA VAL A 217 15.62 -2.55 -12.58
C VAL A 217 16.93 -2.94 -11.89
N LEU A 218 16.96 -2.94 -10.54
CA LEU A 218 18.14 -3.33 -9.76
C LEU A 218 18.45 -4.82 -9.86
N ALA A 219 17.42 -5.67 -9.83
CA ALA A 219 17.57 -7.13 -9.91
C ALA A 219 18.00 -7.58 -11.31
N ARG A 220 17.51 -6.91 -12.37
CA ARG A 220 17.88 -7.18 -13.76
C ARG A 220 19.25 -6.61 -14.13
N ALA A 221 19.75 -5.62 -13.39
CA ALA A 221 21.07 -5.07 -13.65
C ALA A 221 22.14 -6.16 -13.55
N GLY A 222 22.80 -6.45 -14.68
CA GLY A 222 23.93 -7.36 -14.72
C GLY A 222 25.09 -6.90 -13.84
N PRO A 223 26.19 -7.67 -13.76
CA PRO A 223 27.31 -7.41 -12.86
C PRO A 223 27.85 -5.99 -12.79
N GLN A 224 27.75 -5.28 -13.90
CA GLN A 224 28.34 -3.97 -14.07
C GLN A 224 27.29 -2.85 -14.05
N GLY A 225 26.00 -3.18 -14.22
CA GLY A 225 24.95 -2.20 -14.55
C GLY A 225 25.28 -1.43 -15.84
N GLY A 226 24.25 -1.01 -16.59
CA GLY A 226 24.46 -0.08 -17.71
C GLY A 226 24.13 1.35 -17.30
N PHE A 227 24.62 2.35 -18.02
CA PHE A 227 24.17 3.75 -17.85
C PHE A 227 22.64 3.87 -18.02
N ARG A 228 22.03 3.07 -18.90
CA ARG A 228 20.57 2.96 -19.05
C ARG A 228 19.87 2.50 -17.77
N HIS A 229 20.48 1.59 -17.01
CA HIS A 229 19.92 1.11 -15.73
C HIS A 229 20.04 2.19 -14.65
N ALA A 230 21.17 2.90 -14.61
CA ALA A 230 21.37 4.02 -13.69
C ALA A 230 20.38 5.15 -13.95
N LEU A 231 20.17 5.51 -15.23
CA LEU A 231 19.16 6.49 -15.64
C LEU A 231 17.76 6.03 -15.26
N ALA A 232 17.37 4.79 -15.57
CA ALA A 232 16.06 4.26 -15.20
C ALA A 232 15.82 4.25 -13.68
N ALA A 233 16.82 3.85 -12.89
CA ALA A 233 16.75 3.90 -11.44
C ALA A 233 16.65 5.35 -10.92
N GLY A 234 17.37 6.30 -11.53
CA GLY A 234 17.30 7.72 -11.20
C GLY A 234 15.93 8.33 -11.50
N VAL A 235 15.32 7.99 -12.65
CA VAL A 235 13.95 8.39 -13.00
C VAL A 235 12.94 7.82 -12.02
N LEU A 236 13.03 6.52 -11.70
CA LEU A 236 12.12 5.87 -10.74
C LEU A 236 12.26 6.43 -9.33
N LEU A 237 13.50 6.71 -8.89
CA LEU A 237 13.75 7.37 -7.60
C LEU A 237 13.17 8.78 -7.59
N GLY A 238 13.42 9.59 -8.62
CA GLY A 238 12.86 10.95 -8.74
C GLY A 238 11.34 10.96 -8.74
N ALA A 239 10.71 10.07 -9.51
CA ALA A 239 9.26 9.90 -9.54
C ALA A 239 8.70 9.43 -8.19
N GLY A 240 9.40 8.52 -7.50
CA GLY A 240 9.03 8.05 -6.16
C GLY A 240 9.13 9.15 -5.11
N LEU A 241 10.22 9.94 -5.15
CA LEU A 241 10.41 11.12 -4.30
C LEU A 241 9.33 12.19 -4.55
N LEU A 242 8.79 12.27 -5.78
CA LEU A 242 7.63 13.08 -6.13
C LEU A 242 6.28 12.39 -5.89
N THR A 243 6.25 11.17 -5.33
CA THR A 243 5.02 10.46 -4.95
C THR A 243 4.79 10.48 -3.45
N LYS A 244 5.82 10.11 -2.67
CA LYS A 244 5.71 9.99 -1.21
C LYS A 244 7.07 10.09 -0.52
N ALA A 245 7.09 10.72 0.66
CA ALA A 245 8.32 11.01 1.40
C ALA A 245 9.13 9.76 1.81
N TYR A 246 8.50 8.60 2.00
CA TYR A 246 9.25 7.38 2.37
C TYR A 246 10.20 6.88 1.27
N PHE A 247 10.18 7.45 0.05
CA PHE A 247 11.18 7.16 -0.99
C PHE A 247 12.56 7.70 -0.63
N LEU A 248 12.64 8.61 0.35
CA LEU A 248 13.91 9.00 0.96
C LEU A 248 14.68 7.78 1.49
N THR A 249 14.00 6.70 1.89
CA THR A 249 14.65 5.44 2.32
C THR A 249 15.35 4.69 1.18
N ALA A 250 14.95 4.90 -0.07
CA ALA A 250 15.61 4.31 -1.23
C ALA A 250 16.98 4.94 -1.52
N ILE A 251 17.19 6.20 -1.12
CA ILE A 251 18.46 6.93 -1.31
C ILE A 251 19.63 6.21 -0.62
N PRO A 252 19.61 5.92 0.70
CA PRO A 252 20.71 5.22 1.36
C PRO A 252 20.84 3.76 0.89
N ALA A 253 19.75 3.10 0.49
CA ALA A 253 19.81 1.77 -0.12
C ALA A 253 20.62 1.78 -1.43
N LEU A 254 20.32 2.72 -2.33
CA LEU A 254 21.02 2.89 -3.60
C LEU A 254 22.45 3.37 -3.37
N ALA A 255 22.68 4.28 -2.42
CA ALA A 255 24.02 4.74 -2.05
C ALA A 255 24.88 3.59 -1.54
N THR A 256 24.31 2.66 -0.76
CA THR A 256 25.00 1.44 -0.30
C THR A 256 25.39 0.55 -1.49
N ILE A 257 24.48 0.34 -2.45
CA ILE A 257 24.74 -0.50 -3.64
C ILE A 257 25.88 0.09 -4.49
N TYR A 258 25.81 1.39 -4.80
CA TYR A 258 26.80 2.04 -5.66
C TYR A 258 28.13 2.32 -4.94
N GLY A 259 28.09 2.66 -3.65
CA GLY A 259 29.27 2.79 -2.80
C GLY A 259 30.04 1.48 -2.69
N TRP A 260 29.34 0.35 -2.49
CA TRP A 260 29.97 -0.97 -2.49
C TRP A 260 30.69 -1.26 -3.82
N ARG A 261 30.07 -0.92 -4.97
CA ARG A 261 30.69 -1.07 -6.30
C ARG A 261 31.95 -0.21 -6.46
N LEU A 262 31.94 1.03 -5.98
CA LEU A 262 33.09 1.93 -6.01
C LEU A 262 34.28 1.39 -5.21
N LEU A 263 34.01 0.84 -4.02
CA LEU A 263 35.05 0.32 -3.13
C LEU A 263 35.67 -0.97 -3.65
N HIS A 264 34.87 -1.88 -4.22
CA HIS A 264 35.28 -3.25 -4.52
C HIS A 264 35.60 -3.53 -6.01
N HIS A 265 35.42 -2.55 -6.92
CA HIS A 265 35.76 -2.68 -8.34
C HIS A 265 36.80 -1.64 -8.79
N SER A 266 38.05 -1.81 -8.35
CA SER A 266 39.17 -0.86 -8.56
C SER A 266 39.37 -0.45 -10.03
N GLY A 267 39.31 -1.39 -10.98
CA GLY A 267 39.48 -1.10 -12.41
C GLY A 267 38.31 -0.38 -13.10
N ARG A 268 37.21 -0.08 -12.39
CA ARG A 268 35.98 0.51 -12.97
C ARG A 268 35.34 1.57 -12.09
N ARG A 269 36.10 2.16 -11.18
CA ARG A 269 35.61 3.21 -10.26
C ARG A 269 34.99 4.39 -11.00
N ALA A 270 35.62 4.86 -12.08
CA ALA A 270 35.10 5.95 -12.89
C ALA A 270 33.71 5.65 -13.48
N VAL A 271 33.49 4.42 -13.96
CA VAL A 271 32.18 3.99 -14.50
C VAL A 271 31.14 3.91 -13.40
N ALA A 272 31.47 3.32 -12.25
CA ALA A 272 30.55 3.24 -11.11
C ALA A 272 30.20 4.65 -10.57
N ALA A 273 31.16 5.58 -10.56
CA ALA A 273 30.96 6.97 -10.15
C ALA A 273 30.04 7.70 -11.14
N ALA A 274 30.28 7.56 -12.44
CA ALA A 274 29.44 8.13 -13.47
C ALA A 274 28.00 7.57 -13.42
N GLN A 275 27.83 6.27 -13.18
CA GLN A 275 26.50 5.70 -12.98
C GLN A 275 25.80 6.24 -11.72
N ALA A 276 26.51 6.37 -10.61
CA ALA A 276 25.95 6.97 -9.40
C ALA A 276 25.56 8.43 -9.64
N ALA A 277 26.40 9.21 -10.32
CA ALA A 277 26.13 10.58 -10.70
C ALA A 277 24.91 10.70 -11.62
N ILE A 278 24.76 9.80 -12.61
CA ILE A 278 23.55 9.76 -13.45
C ILE A 278 22.31 9.46 -12.61
N LEU A 279 22.36 8.43 -11.76
CA LEU A 279 21.21 8.04 -10.94
C LEU A 279 20.77 9.18 -10.02
N PHE A 280 21.68 9.68 -9.17
CA PHE A 280 21.35 10.71 -8.18
C PHE A 280 21.13 12.08 -8.82
N GLY A 281 21.88 12.40 -9.88
CA GLY A 281 21.69 13.61 -10.67
C GLY A 281 20.31 13.63 -11.34
N THR A 282 19.88 12.55 -11.99
CA THR A 282 18.55 12.47 -12.59
C THR A 282 17.45 12.52 -11.53
N ALA A 283 17.59 11.79 -10.42
CA ALA A 283 16.60 11.85 -9.33
C ALA A 283 16.47 13.26 -8.77
N GLY A 284 17.61 13.92 -8.51
CA GLY A 284 17.66 15.31 -8.04
C GLY A 284 17.03 16.27 -9.04
N LEU A 285 17.36 16.20 -10.32
CA LEU A 285 16.76 17.06 -11.36
C LEU A 285 15.23 16.94 -11.40
N ILE A 286 14.69 15.74 -11.19
CA ILE A 286 13.23 15.50 -11.20
C ILE A 286 12.58 16.03 -9.92
N SER A 287 13.14 15.75 -8.74
CA SER A 287 12.42 15.95 -7.48
C SER A 287 12.85 17.19 -6.69
N PHE A 288 14.02 17.77 -6.95
CA PHE A 288 14.62 18.81 -6.10
C PHE A 288 13.70 20.01 -5.87
N TRP A 289 12.98 20.47 -6.90
CA TRP A 289 12.08 21.61 -6.81
C TRP A 289 11.00 21.44 -5.72
N TRP A 290 10.51 20.22 -5.51
CA TRP A 290 9.49 19.93 -4.50
C TRP A 290 10.06 20.02 -3.08
N TYR A 291 11.23 19.41 -2.86
CA TYR A 291 11.90 19.42 -1.56
C TYR A 291 12.39 20.83 -1.22
N TRP A 292 12.85 21.59 -2.22
CA TRP A 292 13.19 23.01 -2.06
C TRP A 292 11.96 23.85 -1.70
N ARG A 293 10.83 23.64 -2.39
CA ARG A 293 9.54 24.27 -2.05
C ARG A 293 9.15 23.97 -0.60
N ASN A 294 9.21 22.71 -0.18
CA ASN A 294 8.85 22.32 1.18
C ASN A 294 9.76 22.98 2.23
N LEU A 295 11.07 23.04 1.98
CA LEU A 295 12.01 23.73 2.85
C LEU A 295 11.64 25.22 2.99
N ARG A 296 11.29 25.90 1.89
CA ARG A 296 10.90 27.32 1.89
C ARG A 296 9.56 27.58 2.59
N LEU A 297 8.60 26.66 2.47
CA LEU A 297 7.26 26.83 3.04
C LEU A 297 7.17 26.40 4.52
N THR A 298 7.91 25.37 4.91
CA THR A 298 7.74 24.69 6.21
C THR A 298 9.00 24.68 7.07
N GLY A 299 10.16 25.06 6.52
CA GLY A 299 11.45 24.91 7.18
C GLY A 299 11.98 23.46 7.21
N SER A 300 11.26 22.50 6.61
CA SER A 300 11.64 21.08 6.57
C SER A 300 11.70 20.55 5.14
N TRP A 301 12.71 19.73 4.85
CA TRP A 301 12.86 19.06 3.55
C TRP A 301 11.72 18.07 3.25
N SER A 302 11.25 17.34 4.26
CA SER A 302 10.16 16.36 4.07
C SER A 302 8.80 17.03 3.90
N GLY A 303 8.63 18.25 4.41
CA GLY A 303 7.34 18.94 4.48
C GLY A 303 6.37 18.35 5.50
N LEU A 304 6.82 17.40 6.35
CA LEU A 304 6.01 16.78 7.39
C LEU A 304 5.52 17.84 8.39
N GLN A 305 4.21 18.10 8.37
CA GLN A 305 3.60 19.19 9.15
C GLN A 305 3.79 19.00 10.66
N GLN A 306 3.77 17.75 11.16
CA GLN A 306 4.02 17.44 12.57
C GLN A 306 5.44 17.75 13.06
N THR A 307 6.39 17.92 12.13
CA THR A 307 7.81 18.19 12.44
C THR A 307 8.26 19.58 12.01
N ALA A 308 7.34 20.37 11.43
CA ALA A 308 7.63 21.72 10.96
C ALA A 308 8.05 22.60 12.14
N GLY A 309 9.18 23.30 11.99
CA GLY A 309 9.74 24.18 13.03
C GLY A 309 10.57 23.51 14.12
N GLN A 310 10.73 22.17 14.12
CA GLN A 310 11.62 21.48 15.07
C GLN A 310 12.95 21.09 14.40
N SER A 311 14.05 21.75 14.76
CA SER A 311 15.38 21.28 14.36
C SER A 311 15.69 19.98 15.11
N SER A 312 15.75 18.87 14.38
CA SER A 312 16.10 17.57 14.95
C SER A 312 17.55 17.27 14.66
N SER A 313 18.46 17.66 15.56
CA SER A 313 19.82 17.14 15.46
C SER A 313 19.82 15.63 15.75
N LEU A 314 20.75 14.88 15.18
CA LEU A 314 20.92 13.45 15.51
C LEU A 314 21.20 13.24 17.01
N ALA A 315 21.84 14.22 17.66
CA ALA A 315 22.11 14.19 19.09
C ALA A 315 20.82 14.23 19.92
N ASP A 316 19.80 14.96 19.46
CA ASP A 316 18.52 15.00 20.14
C ASP A 316 17.77 13.67 19.96
N LEU A 317 17.89 13.01 18.81
CA LEU A 317 17.09 11.81 18.47
C LEU A 317 17.55 10.55 19.21
N LEU A 318 18.84 10.48 19.53
CA LEU A 318 19.45 9.29 20.11
C LEU A 318 18.90 8.98 21.51
N PRO A 319 18.74 9.95 22.45
CA PRO A 319 18.08 9.70 23.72
C PRO A 319 16.63 9.23 23.56
N GLN A 320 15.85 9.79 22.63
CA GLN A 320 14.46 9.33 22.44
C GLN A 320 14.39 7.91 21.89
N ALA A 321 15.33 7.49 21.04
CA ALA A 321 15.38 6.11 20.57
C ALA A 321 15.50 5.08 21.72
N LEU A 322 16.07 5.46 22.86
CA LEU A 322 16.14 4.60 24.05
C LEU A 322 14.82 4.51 24.82
N HIS A 323 13.90 5.46 24.62
CA HIS A 323 12.60 5.51 25.30
C HIS A 323 11.47 4.91 24.46
N VAL A 324 11.72 4.59 23.19
CA VAL A 324 10.75 3.91 22.33
C VAL A 324 10.58 2.47 22.78
N ASP A 325 9.33 2.05 22.96
CA ASP A 325 8.97 0.64 23.15
C ASP A 325 9.06 -0.09 21.81
N TRP A 326 10.27 -0.56 21.49
CA TRP A 326 10.56 -1.26 20.22
C TRP A 326 9.80 -2.57 20.05
N LEU A 327 9.45 -3.24 21.15
CA LEU A 327 8.66 -4.47 21.11
C LEU A 327 7.23 -4.15 20.69
N ARG A 328 6.62 -3.13 21.29
CA ARG A 328 5.29 -2.65 20.89
C ARG A 328 5.28 -2.10 19.48
N PHE A 329 6.30 -1.34 19.07
CA PHE A 329 6.46 -0.90 17.68
C PHE A 329 6.51 -2.09 16.72
N ALA A 330 7.31 -3.12 17.02
CA ALA A 330 7.41 -4.31 16.19
C ALA A 330 6.08 -5.09 16.14
N GLU A 331 5.39 -5.25 17.28
CA GLU A 331 4.09 -5.91 17.33
C GLU A 331 3.04 -5.18 16.49
N ILE A 332 2.86 -3.87 16.71
CA ILE A 332 1.85 -3.10 15.97
C ILE A 332 2.24 -3.01 14.50
N SER A 333 3.51 -2.77 14.18
CA SER A 333 3.97 -2.76 12.78
C SER A 333 3.72 -4.08 12.08
N PHE A 334 3.99 -5.21 12.73
CA PHE A 334 3.73 -6.52 12.14
C PHE A 334 2.23 -6.75 11.93
N ARG A 335 1.39 -6.42 12.92
CA ARG A 335 -0.06 -6.59 12.81
C ARG A 335 -0.65 -5.74 11.70
N THR A 336 -0.27 -4.48 11.66
CA THR A 336 -0.77 -3.51 10.68
C THR A 336 -0.25 -3.76 9.27
N HIS A 337 0.96 -4.31 9.13
CA HIS A 337 1.49 -4.82 7.86
C HIS A 337 0.70 -6.02 7.35
N LEU A 338 0.35 -6.96 8.24
CA LEU A 338 -0.43 -8.12 7.85
C LEU A 338 -1.87 -7.74 7.49
N TRP A 339 -2.51 -6.98 8.38
CA TRP A 339 -3.91 -6.59 8.27
C TRP A 339 -4.20 -5.35 9.12
N ILE A 340 -4.59 -4.27 8.46
CA ILE A 340 -4.94 -3.02 9.14
C ILE A 340 -6.45 -2.83 9.35
N GLY A 341 -7.29 -3.40 8.49
CA GLY A 341 -8.75 -3.23 8.57
C GLY A 341 -9.24 -1.82 8.22
N HIS A 342 -8.56 -1.15 7.27
CA HIS A 342 -8.82 0.24 6.83
C HIS A 342 -8.81 1.25 7.99
N TRP A 343 -9.44 2.43 7.81
CA TRP A 343 -9.34 3.53 8.76
C TRP A 343 -10.16 3.30 10.03
N SER A 344 -11.07 2.33 10.06
CA SER A 344 -11.69 1.81 11.28
C SER A 344 -10.80 0.85 12.09
N PHE A 345 -9.58 0.55 11.62
CA PHE A 345 -8.59 -0.30 12.29
C PHE A 345 -9.11 -1.68 12.74
N LEU A 346 -9.97 -2.32 11.94
CA LEU A 346 -10.63 -3.58 12.29
C LEU A 346 -9.62 -4.74 12.38
N GLN A 347 -9.17 -5.04 13.59
CA GLN A 347 -8.11 -6.04 13.84
C GLN A 347 -8.59 -7.49 13.71
N LEU A 348 -7.67 -8.39 13.39
CA LEU A 348 -7.89 -9.83 13.42
C LEU A 348 -7.73 -10.40 14.84
N ARG A 349 -8.12 -11.67 15.02
CA ARG A 349 -7.85 -12.40 16.27
C ARG A 349 -6.34 -12.61 16.44
N ALA A 350 -5.85 -12.47 17.68
CA ALA A 350 -4.41 -12.52 18.00
C ALA A 350 -3.68 -13.77 17.47
N TRP A 351 -4.32 -14.94 17.52
CA TRP A 351 -3.73 -16.19 17.05
C TRP A 351 -3.44 -16.20 15.55
N ILE A 352 -4.19 -15.44 14.74
CA ILE A 352 -3.98 -15.33 13.29
C ILE A 352 -2.62 -14.67 13.05
N TYR A 353 -2.33 -13.57 13.74
CA TYR A 353 -1.00 -12.93 13.67
C TYR A 353 0.12 -13.87 14.11
N GLY A 354 -0.11 -14.70 15.14
CA GLY A 354 0.85 -15.71 15.58
C GLY A 354 1.23 -16.72 14.48
N VAL A 355 0.25 -17.19 13.70
CA VAL A 355 0.50 -18.10 12.56
C VAL A 355 1.40 -17.44 11.51
N PHE A 356 1.12 -16.18 11.16
CA PHE A 356 1.95 -15.46 10.19
C PHE A 356 3.33 -15.10 10.74
N ALA A 357 3.46 -14.87 12.04
CA ALA A 357 4.76 -14.65 12.67
C ALA A 357 5.67 -15.89 12.48
N VAL A 358 5.13 -17.09 12.72
CA VAL A 358 5.86 -18.35 12.44
C VAL A 358 6.24 -18.48 10.97
N LEU A 359 5.33 -18.11 10.06
CA LEU A 359 5.56 -18.16 8.62
C LEU A 359 6.70 -17.21 8.17
N TYR A 360 6.74 -15.98 8.70
CA TYR A 360 7.82 -15.02 8.44
C TYR A 360 9.15 -15.48 9.07
N LEU A 361 9.13 -16.03 10.29
CA LEU A 361 10.31 -16.61 10.93
C LEU A 361 10.90 -17.77 10.12
N ALA A 362 10.04 -18.61 9.52
CA ALA A 362 10.48 -19.67 8.61
C ALA A 362 11.19 -19.08 7.37
N ALA A 363 10.67 -18.01 6.77
CA ALA A 363 11.36 -17.33 5.67
C ALA A 363 12.75 -16.81 6.10
N CYS A 364 12.84 -16.18 7.27
CA CYS A 364 14.10 -15.69 7.83
C CYS A 364 15.12 -16.83 8.04
N ALA A 365 14.68 -17.96 8.59
CA ALA A 365 15.53 -19.15 8.76
C ALA A 365 16.04 -19.68 7.39
N GLY A 366 15.17 -19.69 6.38
CA GLY A 366 15.55 -20.05 5.01
C GLY A 366 16.57 -19.11 4.37
N LEU A 367 16.42 -17.80 4.56
CA LEU A 367 17.39 -16.79 4.11
C LEU A 367 18.75 -16.97 4.79
N LEU A 368 18.76 -17.25 6.10
CA LEU A 368 19.98 -17.56 6.84
C LEU A 368 20.67 -18.82 6.26
N LEU A 369 19.90 -19.88 5.98
CA LEU A 369 20.44 -21.09 5.34
C LEU A 369 21.05 -20.81 3.96
N LEU A 370 20.40 -19.99 3.13
CA LEU A 370 20.98 -19.55 1.84
C LEU A 370 22.30 -18.82 2.04
N TRP A 371 22.35 -17.91 3.00
CA TRP A 371 23.55 -17.12 3.29
C TRP A 371 24.71 -18.00 3.76
N LEU A 372 24.44 -18.96 4.64
CA LEU A 372 25.44 -19.94 5.10
C LEU A 372 25.94 -20.84 3.96
N ARG A 373 25.04 -21.34 3.09
CA ARG A 373 25.42 -22.16 1.92
C ARG A 373 26.24 -21.40 0.90
N ARG A 374 25.97 -20.11 0.70
CA ARG A 374 26.73 -19.24 -0.21
C ARG A 374 28.21 -19.16 0.18
N ARG A 375 28.49 -18.99 1.47
CA ARG A 375 29.88 -18.96 1.99
C ARG A 375 30.65 -20.22 1.58
N LYS A 376 29.94 -21.35 1.45
CA LYS A 376 30.51 -22.65 1.08
C LYS A 376 30.70 -22.84 -0.44
N HIS A 377 29.79 -22.35 -1.29
CA HIS A 377 29.77 -22.68 -2.73
C HIS A 377 30.05 -21.52 -3.72
N ARG A 378 30.38 -20.30 -3.26
CA ARG A 378 30.83 -19.15 -4.10
C ARG A 378 29.98 -18.83 -5.35
N GLN A 379 28.69 -19.19 -5.39
CA GLN A 379 27.78 -18.79 -6.48
C GLN A 379 27.30 -17.34 -6.30
N THR A 380 27.30 -16.53 -7.38
CA THR A 380 27.12 -15.06 -7.30
C THR A 380 25.91 -14.49 -8.05
N THR A 381 25.32 -15.21 -9.00
CA THR A 381 24.41 -14.60 -10.00
C THR A 381 23.02 -14.20 -9.46
N GLY A 382 22.43 -14.93 -8.51
CA GLY A 382 21.11 -14.58 -7.91
C GLY A 382 21.16 -13.66 -6.67
N TRP A 383 22.35 -13.42 -6.10
CA TRP A 383 22.50 -12.69 -4.85
C TRP A 383 22.35 -11.17 -4.97
N ARG A 384 22.41 -10.62 -6.18
CA ARG A 384 22.23 -9.18 -6.40
C ARG A 384 20.79 -8.74 -6.23
N GLY A 385 19.85 -9.46 -6.84
CA GLY A 385 18.43 -9.18 -6.67
C GLY A 385 17.99 -9.36 -5.22
N LEU A 386 18.46 -10.43 -4.56
CA LEU A 386 18.22 -10.65 -3.12
C LEU A 386 18.86 -9.55 -2.26
N GLY A 387 20.09 -9.14 -2.57
CA GLY A 387 20.78 -8.06 -1.86
C GLY A 387 20.09 -6.70 -2.04
N ALA A 388 19.61 -6.39 -3.24
CA ALA A 388 18.84 -5.18 -3.50
C ALA A 388 17.50 -5.19 -2.74
N ALA A 389 16.77 -6.32 -2.76
CA ALA A 389 15.55 -6.49 -1.97
C ALA A 389 15.83 -6.31 -0.46
N ALA A 390 16.88 -6.95 0.06
CA ALA A 390 17.26 -6.83 1.47
C ALA A 390 17.65 -5.40 1.86
N LEU A 391 18.37 -4.67 1.01
CA LEU A 391 18.74 -3.28 1.26
C LEU A 391 17.53 -2.35 1.20
N ILE A 392 16.62 -2.53 0.24
CA ILE A 392 15.37 -1.76 0.17
C ILE A 392 14.55 -2.01 1.44
N CYS A 393 14.31 -3.27 1.81
CA CYS A 393 13.56 -3.60 3.02
C CYS A 393 14.24 -3.05 4.28
N GLY A 394 15.56 -3.27 4.45
CA GLY A 394 16.30 -2.85 5.63
C GLY A 394 16.29 -1.34 5.84
N TRP A 395 16.57 -0.56 4.78
CA TRP A 395 16.54 0.90 4.87
C TRP A 395 15.12 1.46 5.02
N PHE A 396 14.11 0.80 4.45
CA PHE A 396 12.72 1.20 4.62
C PHE A 396 12.25 1.00 6.07
N TRP A 397 12.51 -0.18 6.65
CA TRP A 397 12.20 -0.47 8.05
C TRP A 397 12.98 0.42 9.02
N LEU A 398 14.23 0.76 8.72
CA LEU A 398 14.99 1.76 9.48
C LEU A 398 14.37 3.17 9.37
N GLY A 399 13.86 3.53 8.19
CA GLY A 399 13.08 4.76 7.99
C GLY A 399 11.80 4.80 8.81
N LEU A 400 11.09 3.68 8.94
CA LEU A 400 9.92 3.56 9.82
C LEU A 400 10.31 3.65 11.31
N ALA A 401 11.43 3.05 11.71
CA ALA A 401 11.95 3.19 13.07
C ALA A 401 12.30 4.66 13.39
N TYR A 402 12.92 5.37 12.43
CA TYR A 402 13.17 6.81 12.54
C TYR A 402 11.87 7.62 12.66
N HIS A 403 10.85 7.25 11.89
CA HIS A 403 9.53 7.88 11.96
C HIS A 403 8.88 7.68 13.34
N GLU A 404 9.00 6.48 13.92
CA GLU A 404 8.50 6.19 15.27
C GLU A 404 9.20 7.04 16.33
N VAL A 405 10.53 7.16 16.29
CA VAL A 405 11.29 8.03 17.22
C VAL A 405 10.81 9.48 17.12
N THR A 406 10.52 9.94 15.91
CA THR A 406 10.04 11.30 15.66
C THR A 406 8.64 11.52 16.25
N PHE A 407 7.74 10.56 16.13
CA PHE A 407 6.38 10.64 16.69
C PHE A 407 6.36 10.47 18.20
N ALA A 408 7.24 9.63 18.75
CA ALA A 408 7.37 9.42 20.20
C ALA A 408 7.66 10.74 20.95
N ARG A 409 8.38 11.67 20.33
CA ARG A 409 8.61 13.03 20.86
C ARG A 409 7.33 13.84 21.05
N LEU A 410 6.34 13.59 20.19
CA LEU A 410 5.05 14.25 20.23
C LEU A 410 4.09 13.55 21.21
N GLY A 411 4.56 12.53 21.94
CA GLY A 411 3.71 11.68 22.78
C GLY A 411 2.79 10.76 21.98
N LEU A 412 3.06 10.59 20.68
CA LEU A 412 2.28 9.77 19.76
C LEU A 412 3.07 8.53 19.34
N SER A 413 2.39 7.47 18.93
CA SER A 413 3.02 6.36 18.22
C SER A 413 2.62 6.42 16.76
N SER A 414 3.59 6.34 15.85
CA SER A 414 3.31 6.32 14.41
C SER A 414 2.79 4.95 13.98
N SER A 415 3.36 3.87 14.55
CA SER A 415 2.94 2.47 14.41
C SER A 415 2.41 2.10 13.01
N ALA A 416 3.16 2.47 11.97
CA ALA A 416 2.68 2.52 10.59
C ALA A 416 3.22 1.37 9.72
N GLY A 417 3.09 0.13 10.20
CA GLY A 417 3.54 -1.06 9.46
C GLY A 417 2.85 -1.22 8.10
N TRP A 418 1.65 -0.65 7.91
CA TRP A 418 0.97 -0.63 6.62
C TRP A 418 1.76 0.10 5.51
N TYR A 419 2.71 1.00 5.84
CA TYR A 419 3.56 1.63 4.82
C TYR A 419 4.49 0.64 4.12
N ALA A 420 4.80 -0.51 4.74
CA ALA A 420 5.63 -1.54 4.13
C ALA A 420 4.98 -2.17 2.88
N VAL A 421 3.69 -1.89 2.61
CA VAL A 421 3.05 -2.21 1.31
C VAL A 421 3.85 -1.62 0.13
N ALA A 422 4.51 -0.48 0.31
CA ALA A 422 5.32 0.15 -0.73
C ALA A 422 6.46 -0.78 -1.20
N ILE A 423 7.02 -1.58 -0.30
CA ILE A 423 8.15 -2.48 -0.58
C ILE A 423 7.72 -3.94 -0.70
N ILE A 424 6.42 -4.23 -0.87
CA ILE A 424 5.88 -5.59 -0.85
C ILE A 424 6.55 -6.53 -1.87
N SER A 425 6.97 -6.02 -3.02
CA SER A 425 7.70 -6.81 -4.02
C SER A 425 9.09 -7.22 -3.55
N ALA A 426 9.79 -6.35 -2.79
CA ALA A 426 11.08 -6.69 -2.20
C ALA A 426 10.92 -7.74 -1.11
N GLU A 427 9.90 -7.60 -0.27
CA GLU A 427 9.55 -8.61 0.72
C GLU A 427 9.18 -9.93 0.07
N ALA A 428 8.36 -9.93 -0.99
CA ALA A 428 7.97 -11.14 -1.72
C ALA A 428 9.18 -11.86 -2.32
N VAL A 429 10.18 -11.13 -2.83
CA VAL A 429 11.45 -11.71 -3.30
C VAL A 429 12.19 -12.41 -2.16
N LEU A 430 12.27 -11.80 -0.98
CA LEU A 430 12.94 -12.36 0.20
C LEU A 430 12.18 -13.56 0.78
N LEU A 431 10.86 -13.45 0.92
CA LEU A 431 9.98 -14.52 1.40
C LEU A 431 10.03 -15.74 0.47
N ALA A 432 9.90 -15.51 -0.84
CA ALA A 432 9.99 -16.58 -1.83
C ALA A 432 11.35 -17.29 -1.77
N ALA A 433 12.45 -16.53 -1.67
CA ALA A 433 13.78 -17.12 -1.56
C ALA A 433 13.98 -17.90 -0.25
N GLY A 434 13.53 -17.36 0.88
CA GLY A 434 13.61 -18.01 2.18
C GLY A 434 12.85 -19.34 2.22
N TRP A 435 11.57 -19.33 1.88
CA TRP A 435 10.76 -20.55 1.88
C TRP A 435 11.25 -21.59 0.86
N SER A 436 11.67 -21.16 -0.33
CA SER A 436 12.26 -22.06 -1.33
C SER A 436 13.54 -22.73 -0.82
N ALA A 437 14.32 -22.06 0.03
CA ALA A 437 15.53 -22.64 0.58
C ALA A 437 15.25 -23.79 1.57
N LEU A 438 14.18 -23.66 2.35
CA LEU A 438 13.75 -24.64 3.34
C LEU A 438 13.15 -25.89 2.68
N ASP A 439 12.30 -25.72 1.68
CA ASP A 439 11.64 -26.83 0.99
C ASP A 439 12.45 -27.43 -0.17
N ARG A 440 13.73 -27.03 -0.28
CA ARG A 440 14.68 -27.48 -1.31
C ARG A 440 14.22 -27.14 -2.75
N GLY A 441 13.59 -25.97 -2.91
CA GLY A 441 13.18 -25.42 -4.19
C GLY A 441 11.83 -25.93 -4.69
N ARG A 442 11.05 -26.60 -3.84
CA ARG A 442 9.77 -27.22 -4.20
C ARG A 442 8.59 -26.25 -4.19
N LEU A 443 8.75 -25.04 -3.64
CA LEU A 443 7.75 -23.97 -3.58
C LEU A 443 6.46 -24.31 -2.81
N TRP A 444 6.42 -25.39 -2.03
CA TRP A 444 5.24 -25.81 -1.26
C TRP A 444 4.95 -24.87 -0.11
N LEU A 445 5.99 -24.38 0.57
CA LEU A 445 5.82 -23.39 1.66
C LEU A 445 5.27 -22.08 1.12
N LEU A 446 5.67 -21.69 -0.08
CA LEU A 446 5.14 -20.51 -0.76
C LEU A 446 3.66 -20.72 -1.13
N ALA A 447 3.30 -21.88 -1.69
CA ALA A 447 1.90 -22.19 -1.99
C ALA A 447 1.01 -22.22 -0.73
N ALA A 448 1.52 -22.78 0.38
CA ALA A 448 0.84 -22.75 1.68
C ALA A 448 0.69 -21.32 2.21
N ALA A 449 1.73 -20.49 2.12
CA ALA A 449 1.66 -19.06 2.47
C ALA A 449 0.57 -18.33 1.67
N THR A 450 0.55 -18.52 0.34
CA THR A 450 -0.48 -17.95 -0.55
C THR A 450 -1.89 -18.39 -0.12
N ALA A 451 -2.08 -19.65 0.24
CA ALA A 451 -3.34 -20.16 0.76
C ALA A 451 -3.74 -19.50 2.09
N LEU A 452 -2.81 -19.35 3.03
CA LEU A 452 -3.08 -18.67 4.30
C LEU A 452 -3.48 -17.21 4.11
N PHE A 453 -2.79 -16.46 3.24
CA PHE A 453 -3.17 -15.08 2.91
C PHE A 453 -4.55 -15.00 2.26
N ALA A 454 -4.85 -15.90 1.31
CA ALA A 454 -6.16 -16.00 0.68
C ALA A 454 -7.28 -16.31 1.69
N LEU A 455 -7.02 -17.20 2.66
CA LEU A 455 -7.96 -17.52 3.73
C LEU A 455 -8.19 -16.34 4.67
N VAL A 456 -7.14 -15.58 5.03
CA VAL A 456 -7.28 -14.37 5.84
C VAL A 456 -8.11 -13.32 5.11
N ASP A 457 -7.85 -13.10 3.82
CA ASP A 457 -8.63 -12.16 3.01
C ASP A 457 -10.11 -12.55 2.95
N LEU A 458 -10.43 -13.82 2.68
CA LEU A 458 -11.81 -14.33 2.68
C LEU A 458 -12.47 -14.18 4.05
N TYR A 459 -11.79 -14.60 5.12
CA TYR A 459 -12.32 -14.48 6.47
C TYR A 459 -12.58 -13.02 6.83
N ALA A 460 -11.58 -12.16 6.71
CA ALA A 460 -11.64 -10.81 7.21
C ALA A 460 -12.58 -9.93 6.36
N THR A 461 -12.61 -10.13 5.04
CA THR A 461 -13.58 -9.45 4.18
C THR A 461 -15.01 -9.83 4.55
N ASN A 462 -15.31 -11.13 4.71
CA ASN A 462 -16.69 -11.61 4.87
C ASN A 462 -17.22 -11.61 6.31
N PHE A 463 -16.34 -11.73 7.31
CA PHE A 463 -16.72 -11.81 8.72
C PHE A 463 -16.37 -10.57 9.53
N LEU A 464 -15.56 -9.64 8.98
CA LEU A 464 -15.22 -8.38 9.64
C LEU A 464 -15.67 -7.17 8.81
N LEU A 465 -15.11 -6.98 7.61
CA LEU A 465 -15.34 -5.75 6.83
C LEU A 465 -16.80 -5.60 6.40
N VAL A 466 -17.35 -6.56 5.64
CA VAL A 466 -18.72 -6.44 5.12
C VAL A 466 -19.74 -6.34 6.26
N PRO A 467 -19.74 -7.21 7.30
CA PRO A 467 -20.69 -7.07 8.40
C PRO A 467 -20.60 -5.72 9.12
N TYR A 468 -19.40 -5.19 9.32
CA TYR A 468 -19.21 -3.91 10.02
C TYR A 468 -19.73 -2.74 9.17
N TYR A 469 -19.33 -2.67 7.90
CA TYR A 469 -19.74 -1.59 7.00
C TYR A 469 -21.22 -1.62 6.63
N THR A 470 -21.90 -2.76 6.79
CA THR A 470 -23.33 -2.91 6.49
C THR A 470 -24.23 -2.79 7.73
N GLY A 471 -23.61 -2.62 8.91
CA GLY A 471 -24.29 -2.45 10.19
C GLY A 471 -24.80 -3.74 10.83
N LEU A 472 -24.30 -4.91 10.41
CA LEU A 472 -24.65 -6.21 10.99
C LEU A 472 -23.86 -6.49 12.28
N ILE A 473 -22.68 -5.88 12.43
CA ILE A 473 -21.91 -5.89 13.67
C ILE A 473 -21.47 -4.47 14.02
N THR A 474 -21.28 -4.20 15.31
CA THR A 474 -20.78 -2.92 15.81
C THR A 474 -20.03 -3.11 17.13
N TYR A 475 -19.34 -2.06 17.57
CA TYR A 475 -18.68 -2.06 18.87
C TYR A 475 -19.73 -2.00 19.99
N GLY A 476 -19.66 -2.95 20.92
CA GLY A 476 -20.47 -2.94 22.14
C GLY A 476 -19.95 -1.94 23.18
N PRO A 477 -20.67 -1.73 24.30
CA PRO A 477 -20.27 -0.81 25.37
C PRO A 477 -18.89 -1.12 25.97
N SER A 478 -18.46 -2.39 25.92
CA SER A 478 -17.13 -2.81 26.40
C SER A 478 -15.98 -2.51 25.43
N GLY A 479 -16.24 -1.79 24.33
CA GLY A 479 -15.26 -1.52 23.28
C GLY A 479 -14.87 -2.74 22.43
N ARG A 480 -15.59 -3.87 22.55
CA ARG A 480 -15.37 -5.08 21.74
C ARG A 480 -16.29 -5.09 20.52
N LEU A 481 -15.74 -5.41 19.36
CA LEU A 481 -16.51 -5.61 18.14
C LEU A 481 -17.34 -6.90 18.26
N ALA A 482 -18.64 -6.83 17.97
CA ALA A 482 -19.51 -7.99 17.96
C ALA A 482 -19.06 -9.03 16.91
N SER A 483 -19.27 -10.32 17.21
CA SER A 483 -18.99 -11.39 16.25
C SER A 483 -20.12 -11.50 15.23
N PHE A 484 -19.76 -11.68 13.96
CA PHE A 484 -20.72 -11.96 12.91
C PHE A 484 -21.09 -13.45 12.90
N HIS A 485 -22.39 -13.74 12.78
CA HIS A 485 -22.93 -15.11 12.70
C HIS A 485 -23.69 -15.31 11.39
N LEU A 486 -23.51 -16.47 10.75
CA LEU A 486 -24.18 -16.78 9.47
C LEU A 486 -25.73 -16.77 9.58
N SER A 487 -26.28 -17.02 10.78
CA SER A 487 -27.72 -16.88 11.03
C SER A 487 -28.24 -15.46 10.77
N GLN A 488 -27.39 -14.44 10.85
CA GLN A 488 -27.73 -13.06 10.51
C GLN A 488 -27.96 -12.84 9.00
N LEU A 489 -27.63 -13.81 8.14
CA LEU A 489 -27.94 -13.76 6.71
C LEU A 489 -29.37 -14.23 6.38
N ALA A 490 -30.04 -14.91 7.31
CA ALA A 490 -31.43 -15.32 7.15
C ALA A 490 -32.38 -14.12 7.16
N ASN A 491 -33.65 -14.33 6.78
CA ASN A 491 -34.74 -13.35 6.90
C ASN A 491 -34.41 -11.96 6.29
N GLY A 492 -33.76 -11.93 5.12
CA GLY A 492 -33.38 -10.69 4.41
C GLY A 492 -32.00 -10.14 4.76
N GLY A 493 -31.28 -10.73 5.72
CA GLY A 493 -29.93 -10.31 6.09
C GLY A 493 -28.92 -10.39 4.95
N ALA A 494 -29.00 -11.39 4.07
CA ALA A 494 -28.16 -11.47 2.87
C ALA A 494 -28.36 -10.29 1.91
N ALA A 495 -29.60 -9.81 1.74
CA ALA A 495 -29.87 -8.63 0.93
C ALA A 495 -29.28 -7.37 1.56
N LEU A 496 -29.25 -7.27 2.90
CA LEU A 496 -28.57 -6.16 3.59
C LEU A 496 -27.04 -6.26 3.44
N PHE A 497 -26.48 -7.45 3.61
CA PHE A 497 -25.05 -7.73 3.51
C PHE A 497 -24.47 -7.28 2.16
N PHE A 498 -25.14 -7.64 1.05
CA PHE A 498 -24.67 -7.26 -0.28
C PHE A 498 -25.22 -5.91 -0.75
N GLY A 499 -26.45 -5.55 -0.38
CA GLY A 499 -27.11 -4.33 -0.85
C GLY A 499 -26.57 -3.05 -0.20
N ARG A 500 -26.02 -3.14 1.01
CA ARG A 500 -25.40 -2.00 1.71
C ARG A 500 -23.89 -1.89 1.50
N ALA A 501 -23.24 -2.88 0.90
CA ALA A 501 -21.81 -2.85 0.63
C ALA A 501 -21.43 -1.60 -0.18
N GLY A 502 -20.29 -0.97 0.15
CA GLY A 502 -19.86 0.30 -0.47
C GLY A 502 -20.73 1.49 -0.13
N GLY A 503 -21.49 1.44 0.97
CA GLY A 503 -22.54 2.42 1.24
C GLY A 503 -23.68 2.36 0.22
N GLY A 504 -23.82 1.25 -0.51
CA GLY A 504 -24.84 1.00 -1.54
C GLY A 504 -24.64 1.76 -2.84
N VAL A 505 -23.43 2.28 -3.14
CA VAL A 505 -23.14 2.98 -4.41
C VAL A 505 -23.50 2.12 -5.62
N LEU A 506 -23.19 0.83 -5.57
CA LEU A 506 -23.55 -0.12 -6.61
C LEU A 506 -24.84 -0.87 -6.26
N PRO A 507 -25.64 -1.25 -7.27
CA PRO A 507 -26.83 -2.06 -7.04
C PRO A 507 -26.46 -3.49 -6.59
N LEU A 508 -27.37 -4.12 -5.85
CA LEU A 508 -27.21 -5.46 -5.28
C LEU A 508 -26.66 -6.51 -6.26
N PRO A 509 -27.18 -6.67 -7.50
CA PRO A 509 -26.67 -7.68 -8.43
C PRO A 509 -25.20 -7.48 -8.80
N LEU A 510 -24.74 -6.23 -8.91
CA LEU A 510 -23.36 -5.92 -9.23
C LEU A 510 -22.45 -6.18 -8.03
N ASN A 511 -22.88 -5.82 -6.81
CA ASN A 511 -22.16 -6.19 -5.59
C ASN A 511 -22.00 -7.70 -5.46
N LEU A 512 -23.06 -8.47 -5.72
CA LEU A 512 -23.00 -9.93 -5.69
C LEU A 512 -22.04 -10.49 -6.75
N ALA A 513 -22.09 -9.96 -7.99
CA ALA A 513 -21.20 -10.38 -9.06
C ALA A 513 -19.72 -10.10 -8.72
N LEU A 514 -19.40 -8.90 -8.24
CA LEU A 514 -18.04 -8.54 -7.82
C LEU A 514 -17.56 -9.38 -6.64
N TRP A 515 -18.43 -9.68 -5.69
CA TRP A 515 -18.12 -10.58 -4.58
C TRP A 515 -17.84 -12.01 -5.05
N CYS A 516 -18.65 -12.56 -5.95
CA CYS A 516 -18.42 -13.89 -6.53
C CYS A 516 -17.08 -13.94 -7.28
N LEU A 517 -16.76 -12.91 -8.07
CA LEU A 517 -15.47 -12.78 -8.76
C LEU A 517 -14.30 -12.70 -7.77
N HIS A 518 -14.44 -11.92 -6.69
CA HIS A 518 -13.46 -11.86 -5.61
C HIS A 518 -13.26 -13.24 -4.96
N ALA A 519 -14.33 -13.93 -4.57
CA ALA A 519 -14.24 -15.25 -3.94
C ALA A 519 -13.54 -16.26 -4.87
N ALA A 520 -13.94 -16.32 -6.14
CA ALA A 520 -13.32 -17.18 -7.14
C ALA A 520 -11.84 -16.84 -7.36
N ALA A 521 -11.50 -15.55 -7.49
CA ALA A 521 -10.13 -15.07 -7.66
C ALA A 521 -9.25 -15.41 -6.44
N THR A 522 -9.76 -15.21 -5.23
CA THR A 522 -9.01 -15.51 -3.99
C THR A 522 -8.75 -17.01 -3.86
N VAL A 523 -9.73 -17.86 -4.23
CA VAL A 523 -9.57 -19.32 -4.25
C VAL A 523 -8.63 -19.79 -5.37
N ALA A 524 -8.58 -19.10 -6.52
CA ALA A 524 -7.73 -19.46 -7.65
C ALA A 524 -6.22 -19.28 -7.38
N LEU A 525 -5.83 -18.28 -6.59
CA LEU A 525 -4.42 -17.91 -6.35
C LEU A 525 -3.57 -19.04 -5.71
N PRO A 526 -4.05 -19.77 -4.69
CA PRO A 526 -3.36 -20.96 -4.19
C PRO A 526 -3.13 -22.02 -5.28
N PHE A 527 -4.10 -22.24 -6.18
CA PHE A 527 -3.92 -23.18 -7.29
C PHE A 527 -2.86 -22.71 -8.28
N VAL A 528 -2.75 -21.40 -8.54
CA VAL A 528 -1.65 -20.82 -9.34
C VAL A 528 -0.31 -21.15 -8.70
N ALA A 529 -0.17 -20.92 -7.39
CA ALA A 529 1.07 -21.21 -6.66
C ALA A 529 1.40 -22.71 -6.63
N VAL A 530 0.43 -23.60 -6.39
CA VAL A 530 0.61 -25.05 -6.45
C VAL A 530 0.97 -25.52 -7.86
N ARG A 531 0.34 -24.95 -8.90
CA ARG A 531 0.65 -25.31 -10.28
C ARG A 531 2.08 -24.90 -10.64
N ALA A 532 2.54 -23.74 -10.16
CA ALA A 532 3.92 -23.32 -10.28
C ALA A 532 4.87 -24.28 -9.55
N ALA A 533 4.54 -24.72 -8.33
CA ALA A 533 5.33 -25.70 -7.57
C ALA A 533 5.47 -27.06 -8.30
N LYS A 534 4.45 -27.47 -9.07
CA LYS A 534 4.46 -28.72 -9.85
C LYS A 534 5.17 -28.61 -11.20
N THR A 535 5.45 -27.41 -11.70
CA THR A 535 6.23 -27.24 -12.94
C THR A 535 7.70 -27.51 -12.66
N ASN A 536 8.27 -28.50 -13.38
CA ASN A 536 9.70 -28.79 -13.29
C ASN A 536 10.52 -27.53 -13.60
N PRO A 537 11.62 -27.29 -12.86
CA PRO A 537 12.50 -26.15 -13.09
C PRO A 537 13.38 -26.25 -14.36
N HIS A 538 13.21 -27.31 -15.16
CA HIS A 538 13.98 -27.62 -16.36
C HIS A 538 13.29 -27.12 -17.63
#